data_AF-A0ABD1C1F5-F1
#
_entry.id   AF-A0ABD1C1F5-F1
#
_cell.length_a   1.000
_cell.length_b   1.000
_cell.length_c   1.000
_cell.angle_alpha   90.00
_cell.angle_beta   90.00
_cell.angle_gamma   90.00
#
_symmetry.space_group_name_H-M   'P 1'
#
loop_
_entity.id
_entity.type
_entity.pdbx_description
1 polymer ?
#
loop_
_entity_poly.entity_id
_entity_poly.type
_entity_poly.pdbx_seq_one_letter_code
_entity_poly.pdbx_strand_id
1 'polypeptide(L)'
;MLELEDEKYLVELGKLDGVPTESDWEYAKTYLPILKFFYDATLKVSATKHVTGNSYLKEVFGVGLMIRKMSLNKTDPNQKAMATKMKAKFDKYWGDVDNMNLVIFVACVLDPRYKMKFVTWLIRENYGSGSDSDS
;
A
#
# COMPACT_ATOMS: atom_id res chain seq x y z
N MET A 1 -9.84 -33.31 2.48
CA MET A 1 -8.74 -33.41 3.45
C MET A 1 -7.57 -34.00 2.68
N LEU A 2 -6.80 -33.15 1.99
CA LEU A 2 -5.66 -33.51 1.13
C LEU A 2 -4.31 -33.37 1.87
N GLU A 3 -4.37 -33.13 3.19
CA GLU A 3 -3.21 -32.83 4.04
C GLU A 3 -2.42 -34.09 4.47
N LEU A 4 -2.68 -35.25 3.86
CA LEU A 4 -2.09 -36.53 4.30
C LEU A 4 -1.21 -37.23 3.25
N GLU A 5 -1.03 -36.69 2.05
CA GLU A 5 -0.36 -37.42 0.95
C GLU A 5 1.04 -36.95 0.56
N ASP A 6 1.62 -35.93 1.19
CA ASP A 6 2.95 -35.45 0.80
C ASP A 6 3.89 -35.26 1.99
N GLU A 7 4.30 -36.35 2.67
CA GLU A 7 5.26 -36.32 3.79
C GLU A 7 6.52 -35.46 3.54
N LYS A 8 6.85 -35.20 2.27
CA LYS A 8 7.90 -34.27 1.86
C LYS A 8 7.73 -32.86 2.43
N TYR A 9 6.51 -32.32 2.56
CA TYR A 9 6.33 -30.98 3.14
C TYR A 9 6.66 -30.95 4.62
N LEU A 10 6.38 -32.03 5.37
CA LEU A 10 6.74 -32.13 6.78
C LEU A 10 8.26 -32.14 6.96
N VAL A 11 8.96 -32.88 6.09
CA VAL A 11 10.43 -32.95 6.10
C VAL A 11 11.06 -31.60 5.74
N GLU A 12 10.52 -30.89 4.74
CA GLU A 12 11.05 -29.57 4.36
C GLU A 12 10.73 -28.47 5.39
N LEU A 13 9.51 -28.46 5.94
CA LEU A 13 9.12 -27.50 6.98
C LEU A 13 9.77 -27.81 8.34
N GLY A 14 10.06 -29.08 8.63
CA GLY A 14 10.81 -29.51 9.80
C GLY A 14 12.28 -29.08 9.79
N LYS A 15 12.85 -28.71 8.62
CA LYS A 15 14.16 -28.06 8.51
C LYS A 15 14.11 -26.56 8.84
N LEU A 16 12.91 -25.98 8.94
CA LEU A 16 12.64 -24.60 9.36
C LEU A 16 12.12 -24.64 10.82
N ASP A 17 11.11 -23.82 11.15
CA ASP A 17 10.48 -23.76 12.48
C ASP A 17 9.31 -24.75 12.65
N GLY A 18 9.14 -25.71 11.73
CA GLY A 18 8.04 -26.67 11.74
C GLY A 18 6.82 -26.23 10.94
N VAL A 19 5.74 -27.00 11.05
CA VAL A 19 4.47 -26.74 10.34
C VAL A 19 3.73 -25.60 11.04
N PRO A 20 3.15 -24.63 10.30
CA PRO A 20 2.35 -23.57 10.90
C PRO A 20 1.21 -24.13 11.76
N THR A 21 1.11 -23.62 12.97
CA THR A 21 0.04 -23.96 13.91
C THR A 21 -1.26 -23.23 13.56
N GLU A 22 -2.37 -23.64 14.16
CA GLU A 22 -3.64 -22.91 14.02
C GLU A 22 -3.51 -21.42 14.41
N SER A 23 -2.71 -21.13 15.45
CA SER A 23 -2.42 -19.76 15.88
C SER A 23 -1.67 -18.96 14.81
N ASP A 24 -0.73 -19.60 14.09
CA ASP A 24 0.01 -18.94 13.01
C ASP A 24 -0.93 -18.57 11.84
N TRP A 25 -1.89 -19.45 11.53
CA TRP A 25 -2.91 -19.18 10.52
C TRP A 25 -3.87 -18.07 10.95
N GLU A 26 -4.33 -18.07 12.20
CA GLU A 26 -5.15 -16.98 12.73
C GLU A 26 -4.39 -15.64 12.69
N TYR A 27 -3.10 -15.66 13.02
CA TYR A 27 -2.25 -14.48 12.90
C TYR A 27 -2.10 -14.02 11.45
N ALA A 28 -1.84 -14.94 10.51
CA ALA A 28 -1.74 -14.63 9.09
C ALA A 28 -3.04 -14.02 8.51
N LYS A 29 -4.21 -14.48 9.00
CA LYS A 29 -5.51 -13.92 8.60
C LYS A 29 -5.64 -12.43 8.90
N THR A 30 -4.97 -11.92 9.94
CA THR A 30 -4.99 -10.49 10.28
C THR A 30 -4.41 -9.60 9.17
N TYR A 31 -3.57 -10.16 8.29
CA TYR A 31 -2.98 -9.46 7.16
C TYR A 31 -3.81 -9.53 5.88
N LEU A 32 -4.80 -10.42 5.78
CA LEU A 32 -5.64 -10.57 4.58
C LEU A 32 -6.31 -9.26 4.14
N PRO A 33 -6.84 -8.39 5.03
CA PRO A 33 -7.41 -7.11 4.61
C PRO A 33 -6.38 -6.20 3.95
N ILE A 34 -5.15 -6.20 4.46
CA ILE A 34 -4.03 -5.41 3.90
C ILE A 34 -3.67 -5.96 2.52
N LEU A 35 -3.43 -7.27 2.42
CA LEU A 35 -3.08 -7.93 1.16
C LEU A 35 -4.16 -7.75 0.10
N LYS A 36 -5.44 -7.84 0.48
CA LYS A 36 -6.57 -7.59 -0.40
C LYS A 36 -6.56 -6.17 -0.96
N PHE A 37 -6.28 -5.16 -0.12
CA PHE A 37 -6.17 -3.78 -0.57
C PHE A 37 -5.08 -3.62 -1.65
N PHE A 38 -3.91 -4.20 -1.43
CA PHE A 38 -2.81 -4.16 -2.42
C PHE A 38 -3.15 -4.90 -3.71
N TYR A 39 -3.82 -6.05 -3.60
CA TYR A 39 -4.28 -6.81 -4.74
C TYR A 39 -5.28 -5.99 -5.57
N ASP A 40 -6.28 -5.38 -4.94
CA ASP A 40 -7.29 -4.56 -5.63
C ASP A 40 -6.65 -3.32 -6.28
N ALA A 41 -5.71 -2.65 -5.60
CA ALA A 41 -4.95 -1.53 -6.15
C ALA A 41 -4.11 -1.95 -7.36
N THR A 42 -3.38 -3.08 -7.26
CA THR A 42 -2.56 -3.62 -8.34
C THR A 42 -3.44 -4.02 -9.52
N LEU A 43 -4.58 -4.69 -9.28
CA LEU A 43 -5.49 -5.09 -10.33
C LEU A 43 -6.01 -3.88 -11.11
N LYS A 44 -6.36 -2.77 -10.45
CA LYS A 44 -6.79 -1.56 -11.16
C LYS A 44 -5.68 -0.93 -11.99
N VAL A 45 -4.46 -0.90 -11.46
CA VAL A 45 -3.29 -0.37 -12.18
C VAL A 45 -2.85 -1.28 -13.33
N SER A 46 -2.95 -2.60 -13.18
CA SER A 46 -2.49 -3.58 -14.17
C SER A 46 -3.56 -3.98 -15.19
N ALA A 47 -4.85 -3.95 -14.84
CA ALA A 47 -5.94 -4.34 -15.73
C ALA A 47 -6.39 -3.20 -16.67
N THR A 48 -5.99 -1.95 -16.40
CA THR A 48 -6.33 -0.84 -17.27
C THR A 48 -5.37 -0.79 -18.46
N LYS A 49 -5.87 -1.16 -19.66
CA LYS A 49 -5.13 -0.99 -20.95
C LYS A 49 -4.65 0.46 -21.17
N HIS A 50 -5.37 1.40 -20.57
CA HIS A 50 -4.97 2.79 -20.44
C HIS A 50 -5.17 3.16 -18.97
N VAL A 51 -4.11 3.05 -18.17
CA VAL A 51 -4.11 3.67 -16.85
C VAL A 51 -4.26 5.17 -17.09
N THR A 52 -5.47 5.71 -17.00
CA THR A 52 -5.65 7.16 -17.05
C THR A 52 -4.95 7.71 -15.81
N GLY A 53 -4.05 8.69 -15.96
CA GLY A 53 -3.15 9.14 -14.88
C GLY A 53 -3.87 9.51 -13.58
N ASN A 54 -5.14 9.93 -13.68
CA ASN A 54 -6.05 10.15 -12.56
C ASN A 54 -6.34 8.91 -11.69
N SER A 55 -6.51 7.73 -12.28
CA SER A 55 -6.80 6.48 -11.58
C SER A 55 -5.55 5.93 -10.92
N TYR A 56 -4.40 6.03 -11.59
CA TYR A 56 -3.09 5.68 -11.03
C TYR A 56 -2.79 6.46 -9.76
N LEU A 57 -2.90 7.80 -9.85
CA LEU A 57 -2.61 8.72 -8.76
C LEU A 57 -3.44 8.33 -7.52
N LYS A 58 -4.74 8.08 -7.70
CA LYS A 58 -5.63 7.66 -6.60
C LYS A 58 -5.20 6.35 -5.94
N GLU A 59 -4.84 5.33 -6.71
CA GLU A 59 -4.41 4.04 -6.14
C GLU A 59 -3.08 4.18 -5.39
N VAL A 60 -2.12 4.94 -5.93
CA VAL A 60 -0.83 5.23 -5.27
C VAL A 60 -1.02 5.96 -3.93
N PHE A 61 -1.81 7.04 -3.91
CA PHE A 61 -2.09 7.75 -2.65
C PHE A 61 -2.94 6.91 -1.69
N GLY A 62 -3.82 6.04 -2.21
CA GLY A 62 -4.54 5.06 -1.41
C GLY A 62 -3.62 4.09 -0.68
N VAL A 63 -2.58 3.60 -1.35
CA VAL A 63 -1.50 2.79 -0.75
C VAL A 63 -0.78 3.57 0.35
N GLY A 64 -0.40 4.82 0.09
CA GLY A 64 0.23 5.69 1.10
C GLY A 64 -0.64 5.86 2.36
N LEU A 65 -1.93 6.11 2.18
CA LEU A 65 -2.88 6.25 3.28
C LEU A 65 -3.05 4.94 4.07
N MET A 66 -3.07 3.79 3.39
CA MET A 66 -3.15 2.48 4.04
C MET A 66 -1.93 2.22 4.92
N ILE A 67 -0.72 2.48 4.41
CA ILE A 67 0.53 2.36 5.17
C ILE A 67 0.50 3.29 6.39
N ARG A 68 0.04 4.55 6.22
CA ARG A 68 -0.13 5.49 7.33
C ARG A 68 -1.10 4.94 8.39
N LYS A 69 -2.25 4.39 8.00
CA LYS A 69 -3.19 3.77 8.94
C LYS A 69 -2.57 2.59 9.70
N MET A 70 -1.81 1.73 9.01
CA MET A 70 -1.09 0.62 9.66
C MET A 70 -0.07 1.13 10.68
N SER A 71 0.66 2.21 10.37
CA SER A 71 1.64 2.81 11.30
C SER A 71 0.99 3.39 12.57
N LEU A 72 -0.26 3.83 12.47
CA LEU A 72 -1.05 4.37 13.58
C LEU A 72 -1.81 3.29 14.36
N ASN A 73 -1.79 2.04 13.90
CA ASN A 73 -2.47 0.94 14.58
C ASN A 73 -1.86 0.73 15.97
N LYS A 74 -2.63 0.95 17.04
CA LYS A 74 -2.14 0.86 18.43
C LYS A 74 -2.10 -0.57 18.99
N THR A 75 -2.76 -1.53 18.34
CA THR A 75 -2.98 -2.86 18.91
C THR A 75 -1.95 -3.90 18.47
N ASP A 76 -1.38 -3.77 17.28
CA ASP A 76 -0.44 -4.75 16.72
C ASP A 76 0.95 -4.12 16.42
N PRO A 77 1.96 -4.36 17.28
CA PRO A 77 3.33 -3.90 17.07
C PRO A 77 3.97 -4.42 15.78
N ASN A 78 3.61 -5.63 15.33
CA ASN A 78 4.17 -6.23 14.12
C ASN A 78 3.61 -5.55 12.86
N GLN A 79 2.34 -5.16 12.88
CA GLN A 79 1.78 -4.31 11.82
C GLN A 79 2.47 -2.95 11.75
N LYS A 80 2.82 -2.32 12.88
CA LYS A 80 3.62 -1.09 12.87
C LYS A 80 5.00 -1.31 12.26
N ALA A 81 5.71 -2.35 12.69
CA ALA A 81 7.03 -2.68 12.17
C ALA A 81 7.00 -2.95 10.66
N MET A 82 5.96 -3.64 10.19
CA MET A 82 5.71 -3.85 8.76
C MET A 82 5.41 -2.53 8.04
N ALA A 83 4.54 -1.69 8.61
CA ALA A 83 4.21 -0.38 8.06
C ALA A 83 5.45 0.50 7.88
N THR A 84 6.38 0.50 8.83
CA THR A 84 7.66 1.23 8.72
C THR A 84 8.47 0.75 7.52
N LYS A 85 8.61 -0.57 7.32
CA LYS A 85 9.32 -1.14 6.17
C LYS A 85 8.63 -0.82 4.85
N MET A 86 7.30 -0.87 4.82
CA MET A 86 6.50 -0.53 3.63
C MET A 86 6.58 0.95 3.31
N LYS A 87 6.55 1.82 4.33
CA LYS A 87 6.71 3.27 4.17
C LYS A 87 8.07 3.59 3.56
N ALA A 88 9.16 3.00 4.04
CA ALA A 88 10.48 3.21 3.47
C ALA A 88 10.55 2.86 1.97
N LYS A 89 9.89 1.77 1.55
CA LYS A 89 9.80 1.41 0.12
C LYS A 89 8.91 2.37 -0.67
N PHE A 90 7.82 2.85 -0.08
CA PHE A 90 6.92 3.81 -0.70
C PHE A 90 7.61 5.17 -0.89
N ASP A 91 8.26 5.68 0.16
CA ASP A 91 8.91 6.98 0.20
C ASP A 91 10.05 7.09 -0.82
N LYS A 92 10.70 5.96 -1.18
CA LYS A 92 11.71 5.92 -2.24
C LYS A 92 11.22 6.48 -3.58
N TYR A 93 9.92 6.35 -3.87
CA TYR A 93 9.32 6.79 -5.13
C TYR A 93 8.32 7.95 -4.95
N TRP A 94 7.75 8.08 -3.76
CA TRP A 94 6.61 8.96 -3.49
C TRP A 94 6.77 9.76 -2.19
N GLY A 95 7.94 9.75 -1.55
CA GLY A 95 8.17 10.43 -0.27
C GLY A 95 8.51 11.91 -0.43
N ASP A 96 8.94 12.30 -1.62
CA ASP A 96 9.33 13.66 -1.96
C ASP A 96 8.76 14.01 -3.34
N VAL A 97 8.03 15.14 -3.40
CA VAL A 97 7.37 15.62 -4.62
C VAL A 97 8.38 15.88 -5.73
N ASP A 98 9.60 16.30 -5.39
CA ASP A 98 10.66 16.58 -6.37
C ASP A 98 11.21 15.30 -7.02
N ASN A 99 11.03 14.15 -6.35
CA ASN A 99 11.43 12.83 -6.85
C ASN A 99 10.28 12.10 -7.60
N MET A 100 9.08 12.68 -7.64
CA MET A 100 7.92 12.07 -8.31
C MET A 100 7.90 12.38 -9.81
N ASN A 101 7.36 11.46 -10.61
CA ASN A 101 7.16 11.71 -12.04
C ASN A 101 6.00 12.71 -12.26
N LEU A 102 6.37 13.96 -12.58
CA LEU A 102 5.44 15.07 -12.84
C LEU A 102 4.42 14.77 -13.95
N VAL A 103 4.73 13.88 -14.91
CA VAL A 103 3.81 13.50 -15.99
C VAL A 103 2.50 12.91 -15.45
N ILE A 104 2.56 12.26 -14.29
CA ILE A 104 1.37 11.64 -13.66
C ILE A 104 0.41 12.72 -13.15
N PHE A 105 0.95 13.81 -12.61
CA PHE A 105 0.15 14.95 -12.17
C PHE A 105 -0.45 15.70 -13.37
N VAL A 106 0.34 15.93 -14.41
CA VAL A 106 -0.13 16.55 -15.67
C VAL A 106 -1.26 15.72 -16.28
N ALA A 107 -1.10 14.40 -16.37
CA ALA A 107 -2.15 13.49 -16.87
C ALA A 107 -3.42 13.53 -16.02
N CYS A 108 -3.31 13.74 -14.71
CA CYS A 108 -4.47 13.89 -13.83
C CYS A 108 -5.19 15.24 -14.04
N VAL A 109 -4.45 16.33 -14.25
CA VAL A 109 -5.00 17.67 -14.52
C VAL A 109 -5.68 17.74 -15.88
N LEU A 110 -5.12 17.05 -16.88
CA LEU A 110 -5.66 17.00 -18.23
C LEU A 110 -6.91 16.11 -18.34
N ASP A 111 -7.22 15.28 -17.34
CA ASP A 111 -8.47 14.54 -17.33
C ASP A 111 -9.64 15.48 -16.99
N PRO A 112 -10.61 15.71 -17.91
CA PRO A 112 -11.70 16.68 -17.71
C PRO A 112 -12.57 16.38 -16.48
N ARG A 113 -12.54 15.15 -15.97
CA ARG A 113 -13.30 14.72 -14.79
C ARG A 113 -12.65 15.18 -13.48
N TYR A 114 -11.38 15.59 -13.51
CA TYR A 114 -10.63 16.04 -12.35
C TYR A 114 -10.20 17.50 -12.55
N LYS A 115 -10.56 18.34 -11.58
CA LYS A 115 -10.16 19.76 -11.60
C LYS A 115 -8.80 19.88 -10.93
N MET A 116 -8.02 20.90 -11.31
CA MET A 116 -6.78 21.33 -10.63
C MET A 116 -6.90 21.27 -9.09
N LYS A 117 -8.07 21.67 -8.57
CA LYS A 117 -8.40 21.63 -7.14
C LYS A 117 -8.21 20.26 -6.48
N PHE A 118 -8.48 19.15 -7.18
CA PHE A 118 -8.28 17.80 -6.65
C PHE A 118 -6.79 17.48 -6.47
N VAL A 119 -5.97 17.80 -7.47
CA VAL A 119 -4.52 17.58 -7.42
C VAL A 119 -3.88 18.46 -6.34
N THR A 120 -4.26 19.73 -6.26
CA THR A 120 -3.79 20.64 -5.21
C THR A 120 -4.18 20.16 -3.81
N TRP A 121 -5.43 19.71 -3.62
CA TRP A 121 -5.87 19.15 -2.35
C TRP A 121 -5.06 17.91 -1.96
N LEU A 122 -4.82 17.01 -2.91
CA LEU A 122 -4.11 15.76 -2.68
C LEU A 122 -2.63 16.00 -2.32
N ILE A 123 -1.96 16.90 -3.03
CA ILE A 123 -0.58 17.29 -2.71
C ILE A 123 -0.52 17.90 -1.31
N ARG A 124 -1.45 18.82 -0.99
CA ARG A 124 -1.50 19.46 0.33
C ARG A 124 -1.72 18.45 1.46
N GLU A 125 -2.63 17.49 1.29
CA GLU A 125 -2.92 16.47 2.31
C GLU A 125 -1.73 15.53 2.58
N ASN A 126 -0.93 15.24 1.55
CA ASN A 126 0.15 14.25 1.67
C ASN A 126 1.53 14.87 1.93
N TYR A 127 1.76 16.13 1.52
CA TYR A 127 3.07 16.79 1.60
C TYR A 127 3.02 18.20 2.20
N GLY A 128 1.83 18.74 2.44
CA GLY A 128 1.67 20.06 3.06
C GLY A 128 1.95 19.99 4.56
N SER A 129 3.22 20.14 4.95
CA SER A 129 3.57 20.59 6.30
C SER A 129 3.11 22.04 6.47
N GLY A 130 2.32 22.31 7.53
CA GLY A 130 1.56 23.54 7.72
C GLY A 130 2.33 24.85 7.56
N SER A 131 1.96 25.60 6.53
CA SER A 131 2.30 27.01 6.35
C SER A 131 1.05 27.88 6.36
N ASP A 132 0.19 27.70 7.36
CA ASP A 132 -0.72 28.77 7.81
C ASP A 132 -0.12 29.37 9.08
N SER A 133 1.05 29.99 8.91
CA SER A 133 1.63 30.94 9.86
C SER A 133 2.26 32.06 9.04
N ASP A 134 1.43 32.82 8.34
CA ASP A 134 1.49 34.29 8.31
C ASP A 134 0.41 34.83 7.37
N SER A 135 -0.57 35.53 7.96
CA SER A 135 -1.25 36.75 7.47
C SER A 135 -2.40 37.09 8.42
#